data_AF-A0A2K1IFE1-F1
#
_entry.id   AF-A0A2K1IFE1-F1
#
_cell.length_a   1.000
_cell.length_b   1.000
_cell.length_c   1.000
_cell.angle_alpha   90.00
_cell.angle_beta   90.00
_cell.angle_gamma   90.00
#
_symmetry.space_group_name_H-M   'P 1'
#
loop_
_entity.id
_entity.type
_entity.pdbx_description
1 polymer ?
#
loop_
_entity_poly.entity_id
_entity_poly.type
_entity_poly.pdbx_seq_one_letter_code
_entity_poly.pdbx_strand_id
1 'polypeptide(L)'
;MQATVESPARANICKVLSLQFTVGTLPLVVLTVVGYWAYGNFVYPYTIFNLSGPSWAILLANIAACLQALVVFHVYARDFGPGRLAWRGINVGVNIIVTFVAVAVALHYIVHDSYLYHILV
;
A
#
# COMPACT_ATOMS: atom_id res chain seq x y z
N MET A 1 7.49 -12.29 26.85
CA MET A 1 6.81 -13.41 26.16
C MET A 1 7.76 -13.97 25.12
N GLN A 2 8.54 -15.01 25.45
CA GLN A 2 9.37 -15.69 24.47
C GLN A 2 8.53 -16.83 23.88
N ALA A 3 7.93 -16.58 22.72
CA ALA A 3 7.22 -17.61 21.96
C ALA A 3 8.26 -18.40 21.15
N THR A 4 8.96 -19.33 21.81
CA THR A 4 9.80 -20.31 21.11
C THR A 4 8.85 -21.30 20.42
N VAL A 5 8.47 -21.00 19.18
CA VAL A 5 7.66 -21.88 18.34
C VAL A 5 8.51 -23.09 17.93
N GLU A 6 8.07 -24.31 18.27
CA GLU A 6 8.78 -25.54 17.90
C GLU A 6 8.82 -25.73 16.37
N SER A 7 9.86 -26.39 15.88
CA SER A 7 9.89 -26.91 14.50
C SER A 7 8.76 -27.94 14.35
N PRO A 8 7.83 -27.80 13.38
CA PRO A 8 7.98 -27.18 12.06
C PRO A 8 7.36 -25.77 11.90
N ALA A 9 6.68 -25.22 12.91
CA ALA A 9 5.94 -23.96 12.80
C ALA A 9 6.85 -22.74 12.56
N ARG A 10 8.08 -22.76 13.11
CA ARG A 10 9.08 -21.70 12.91
C ARG A 10 9.42 -21.47 11.44
N ALA A 11 9.59 -22.54 10.66
CA ALA A 11 9.96 -22.43 9.24
C ALA A 11 8.84 -21.75 8.42
N ASN A 12 7.60 -22.12 8.70
CA ASN A 12 6.44 -21.52 8.05
C ASN A 12 6.27 -20.05 8.44
N ILE A 13 6.45 -19.69 9.71
CA ILE A 13 6.37 -18.30 10.18
C ILE A 13 7.48 -17.45 9.55
N CYS A 14 8.73 -17.92 9.53
CA CYS A 14 9.83 -17.21 8.88
C CYS A 14 9.55 -16.97 7.39
N LYS A 15 9.03 -17.97 6.68
CA LYS A 15 8.67 -17.85 5.25
C LYS A 15 7.53 -16.86 4.99
N VAL A 16 6.48 -16.91 5.81
CA VAL A 16 5.34 -15.97 5.69
C VAL A 16 5.79 -14.55 6.05
N LEU A 17 6.61 -14.40 7.07
CA LEU A 17 7.12 -13.10 7.49
C LEU A 17 8.04 -12.48 6.43
N SER A 18 8.94 -13.26 5.83
CA SER A 18 9.76 -12.77 4.72
C SER A 18 8.90 -12.35 3.55
N LEU A 19 7.87 -13.13 3.21
CA LEU A 19 6.94 -12.80 2.12
C LEU A 19 6.15 -11.52 2.42
N GLN A 20 5.68 -11.35 3.66
CA GLN A 20 4.96 -10.15 4.09
C GLN A 20 5.80 -8.88 3.94
N PHE A 21 7.09 -8.93 4.30
CA PHE A 21 7.98 -7.78 4.13
C PHE A 21 8.30 -7.52 2.65
N THR A 22 8.61 -8.56 1.87
CA THR A 22 8.92 -8.38 0.44
C THR A 22 7.71 -7.84 -0.33
N VAL A 23 6.53 -8.44 -0.15
CA VAL A 23 5.28 -8.03 -0.83
C VAL A 23 4.79 -6.68 -0.30
N GLY A 24 5.00 -6.37 0.98
CA GLY A 24 4.63 -5.07 1.56
C GLY A 24 5.53 -3.92 1.12
N THR A 25 6.83 -4.15 0.93
CA THR A 25 7.79 -3.10 0.53
C THR A 25 7.81 -2.85 -0.97
N LEU A 26 7.54 -3.88 -1.80
CA LEU A 26 7.52 -3.77 -3.26
C LEU A 26 6.70 -2.58 -3.81
N PRO A 27 5.44 -2.36 -3.38
CA PRO A 27 4.64 -1.24 -3.84
C PRO A 27 5.25 0.13 -3.53
N LEU A 28 5.88 0.28 -2.35
CA LEU A 28 6.53 1.53 -1.95
C LEU A 28 7.73 1.83 -2.85
N VAL A 29 8.55 0.82 -3.14
CA VAL A 29 9.71 0.97 -4.03
C VAL A 29 9.26 1.33 -5.45
N VAL A 30 8.28 0.61 -5.99
CA VAL A 30 7.72 0.86 -7.34
C VAL A 30 7.18 2.28 -7.45
N LEU A 31 6.38 2.71 -6.47
CA LEU A 31 5.81 4.06 -6.47
C LEU A 31 6.89 5.14 -6.36
N THR A 32 7.94 4.90 -5.57
CA THR A 32 9.05 5.86 -5.40
C THR A 32 9.86 6.01 -6.68
N VAL A 33 10.20 4.89 -7.35
CA VAL A 33 10.96 4.90 -8.61
C VAL A 33 10.17 5.57 -9.72
N VAL A 34 8.88 5.24 -9.86
CA VAL A 34 8.03 5.82 -10.91
C VAL A 34 7.69 7.28 -10.61
N GLY A 35 7.47 7.63 -9.35
CA GLY A 35 7.30 9.03 -8.93
C GLY A 35 8.54 9.87 -9.22
N TYR A 36 9.74 9.35 -8.95
CA TYR A 36 10.99 10.02 -9.29
C TYR A 36 11.17 10.15 -10.81
N TRP A 37 10.82 9.12 -11.59
CA TRP A 37 10.92 9.16 -13.04
C TRP A 37 9.99 10.21 -13.67
N ALA A 38 8.80 10.40 -13.11
CA ALA A 38 7.82 11.34 -13.65
C ALA A 38 7.99 12.80 -13.18
N TYR A 39 8.43 13.02 -11.93
CA TYR A 39 8.46 14.37 -11.32
C TYR A 39 9.86 14.82 -10.87
N GLY A 40 10.88 13.96 -10.96
CA GLY A 40 12.25 14.28 -10.58
C GLY A 40 12.39 14.65 -9.09
N ASN A 41 13.15 15.70 -8.80
CA ASN A 41 13.40 16.17 -7.42
C ASN A 41 12.36 17.19 -6.91
N PHE A 42 11.33 17.50 -7.71
CA PHE A 42 10.33 18.53 -7.41
C PHE A 42 9.07 17.92 -6.76
N VAL A 43 9.24 17.16 -5.67
CA VAL A 43 8.12 16.44 -5.01
C VAL A 43 8.00 16.84 -3.54
N TYR A 44 6.86 17.40 -3.14
CA TYR A 44 6.55 17.58 -1.70
C TYR A 44 6.21 16.22 -1.03
N PRO A 45 6.51 16.05 0.27
CA PRO A 45 6.32 14.78 1.00
C PRO A 45 4.88 14.23 1.01
N TYR A 46 3.87 15.06 0.70
CA TYR A 46 2.54 14.60 0.34
C TYR A 46 2.43 14.48 -1.19
N THR A 47 2.69 13.29 -1.74
CA THR A 47 2.68 13.01 -3.19
C THR A 47 1.36 13.41 -3.85
N ILE A 48 0.23 13.26 -3.16
CA ILE A 48 -1.12 13.58 -3.66
C ILE A 48 -1.34 15.06 -3.98
N PHE A 49 -0.55 15.97 -3.40
CA PHE A 49 -0.61 17.41 -3.67
C PHE A 49 0.18 17.83 -4.91
N ASN A 50 1.07 16.95 -5.40
CA ASN A 50 1.91 17.17 -6.59
C ASN A 50 1.36 16.49 -7.83
N LEU A 51 0.37 15.62 -7.69
CA LEU A 51 -0.27 14.94 -8.80
C LEU A 51 -1.18 15.94 -9.55
N SER A 52 -0.75 16.33 -10.75
CA SER A 52 -1.52 17.07 -11.77
C SER A 52 -2.64 16.23 -12.42
N GLY A 53 -3.01 15.11 -11.81
CA GLY A 53 -4.01 14.18 -12.31
C GLY A 53 -5.45 14.64 -12.06
N PRO A 54 -6.44 13.92 -12.61
CA PRO A 54 -7.84 14.29 -12.48
C PRO A 54 -8.31 14.31 -11.02
N SER A 55 -9.01 15.38 -10.63
CA SER A 55 -9.47 15.65 -9.26
C SER A 55 -10.28 14.51 -8.63
N TRP A 56 -10.99 13.72 -9.44
CA TRP A 56 -11.76 12.57 -8.98
C TRP A 56 -10.88 11.40 -8.51
N ALA A 57 -9.70 11.20 -9.10
CA ALA A 57 -8.77 10.14 -8.70
C ALA A 57 -8.09 10.48 -7.37
N ILE A 58 -7.75 11.75 -7.19
CA ILE A 58 -7.24 12.31 -5.91
C ILE A 58 -8.30 12.17 -4.81
N LEU A 59 -9.56 12.46 -5.11
CA LEU A 59 -10.66 12.31 -4.17
C LEU A 59 -10.85 10.84 -3.75
N LEU A 60 -10.87 9.91 -4.71
CA LEU A 60 -10.97 8.47 -4.43
C LEU A 60 -9.81 7.95 -3.59
N ALA A 61 -8.58 8.39 -3.86
CA ALA A 61 -7.41 8.01 -3.07
C ALA A 61 -7.53 8.47 -1.60
N ASN A 62 -8.00 9.69 -1.37
CA ASN A 62 -8.23 10.21 -0.01
C ASN A 62 -9.36 9.48 0.73
N ILE A 63 -10.47 9.15 0.03
CA ILE A 63 -11.57 8.36 0.61
C ILE A 63 -11.09 6.96 0.97
N ALA A 64 -10.34 6.31 0.08
CA ALA A 64 -9.76 4.99 0.33
C ALA A 64 -8.81 5.01 1.54
N ALA A 65 -7.96 6.04 1.67
CA ALA A 65 -7.07 6.20 2.82
C ALA A 65 -7.84 6.41 4.13
N CYS A 66 -8.92 7.19 4.10
CA CYS A 66 -9.80 7.39 5.26
C CYS A 66 -10.49 6.07 5.68
N LEU A 67 -11.06 5.33 4.74
CA LEU A 67 -11.67 4.02 5.00
C LEU A 67 -10.66 3.02 5.55
N GLN A 68 -9.44 3.02 5.01
CA GLN A 68 -8.34 2.19 5.50
C GLN A 68 -8.00 2.53 6.97
N ALA A 69 -7.92 3.82 7.31
CA ALA A 69 -7.67 4.26 8.67
C ALA A 69 -8.79 3.85 9.65
N LEU A 70 -10.05 3.89 9.22
CA LEU A 70 -11.19 3.43 10.03
C LEU A 70 -11.13 1.92 10.32
N VAL A 71 -10.81 1.10 9.32
CA VAL A 71 -10.65 -0.37 9.51
C VAL A 71 -9.53 -0.65 10.50
N VAL A 72 -8.40 0.05 10.36
CA VAL A 72 -7.25 -0.09 11.26
C VAL A 72 -7.62 0.33 12.68
N PHE A 73 -8.30 1.48 12.85
CA PHE A 73 -8.77 1.94 14.15
C PHE A 73 -9.68 0.92 14.83
N HIS A 74 -10.59 0.30 14.09
CA HIS A 74 -11.51 -0.72 14.61
C HIS A 74 -10.79 -1.98 15.10
N VAL A 75 -9.66 -2.32 14.50
CA VAL A 75 -8.81 -3.46 14.89
C VAL A 75 -7.99 -3.13 16.14
N TYR A 76 -7.48 -1.90 16.27
CA TYR A 76 -6.72 -1.47 17.44
C TYR A 76 -7.60 -1.23 18.68
N ALA A 77 -8.83 -0.77 18.48
CA ALA A 77 -9.75 -0.48 19.58
C ALA A 77 -10.46 -1.73 20.14
N ARG A 78 -10.42 -2.87 19.44
CA ARG A 78 -11.15 -4.10 19.82
C ARG A 78 -10.19 -5.24 20.09
N ASP A 79 -10.33 -5.90 21.24
CA ASP A 79 -9.62 -7.15 21.49
C ASP A 79 -10.37 -8.29 20.80
N PHE A 80 -9.93 -8.61 19.58
CA PHE A 80 -10.39 -9.80 18.88
C PHE A 80 -9.85 -11.03 19.63
N GLY A 81 -10.73 -11.80 20.27
CA GLY A 81 -10.39 -13.08 20.90
C GLY A 81 -10.01 -14.17 19.87
N PRO A 82 -10.54 -15.40 19.95
CA PRO A 82 -10.10 -16.52 19.08
C PRO A 82 -10.31 -16.27 17.56
N GLY A 83 -11.16 -15.31 17.17
CA GLY A 83 -11.34 -14.90 15.77
C GLY A 83 -10.20 -14.03 15.19
N ARG A 84 -9.23 -13.58 15.99
CA ARG A 84 -8.17 -12.64 15.54
C ARG A 84 -7.37 -13.12 14.34
N LEU A 85 -7.08 -14.43 14.27
CA LEU A 85 -6.31 -15.01 13.16
C LEU A 85 -7.07 -14.98 11.84
N ALA A 86 -8.36 -15.31 11.84
CA ALA A 86 -9.21 -15.21 10.66
C ALA A 86 -9.33 -13.75 10.17
N TRP A 87 -9.54 -12.83 11.11
CA TRP A 87 -9.59 -11.40 10.80
C TRP A 87 -8.27 -10.85 10.27
N ARG A 88 -7.12 -11.28 10.81
CA ARG A 88 -5.79 -10.92 10.28
C ARG A 88 -5.60 -11.43 8.86
N GLY A 89 -6.02 -12.66 8.56
CA GLY A 89 -5.95 -13.21 7.21
C GLY A 89 -6.76 -12.40 6.20
N ILE A 90 -8.01 -12.08 6.54
CA ILE A 90 -8.90 -11.26 5.70
C ILE A 90 -8.32 -9.86 5.52
N ASN A 91 -7.87 -9.20 6.59
CA ASN A 91 -7.31 -7.85 6.49
C ASN A 91 -6.02 -7.79 5.69
N VAL A 92 -5.15 -8.80 5.78
CA VAL A 92 -3.94 -8.88 4.96
C VAL A 92 -4.31 -9.05 3.49
N GLY A 93 -5.25 -9.94 3.17
CA GLY A 93 -5.72 -10.13 1.79
C GLY A 93 -6.34 -8.85 1.19
N VAL A 94 -7.24 -8.20 1.94
CA VAL A 94 -7.85 -6.92 1.53
C VAL A 94 -6.80 -5.82 1.36
N ASN A 95 -5.85 -5.70 2.30
CA ASN A 95 -4.77 -4.72 2.20
C ASN A 95 -3.89 -4.92 0.96
N ILE A 96 -3.51 -6.16 0.67
CA ILE A 96 -2.73 -6.49 -0.52
C ILE A 96 -3.52 -6.07 -1.76
N ILE A 97 -4.79 -6.47 -1.89
CA ILE A 97 -5.61 -6.12 -3.05
C ILE A 97 -5.74 -4.60 -3.21
N VAL A 98 -6.11 -3.88 -2.15
CA VAL A 98 -6.29 -2.42 -2.19
C VAL A 98 -4.99 -1.71 -2.53
N THR A 99 -3.86 -2.16 -1.97
CA THR A 99 -2.55 -1.54 -2.23
C THR A 99 -2.11 -1.77 -3.68
N PHE A 100 -2.24 -2.99 -4.20
CA PHE A 100 -1.86 -3.29 -5.58
C PHE A 100 -2.77 -2.58 -6.59
N VAL A 101 -4.08 -2.50 -6.33
CA VAL A 101 -5.01 -1.73 -7.17
C VAL A 101 -4.67 -0.24 -7.13
N ALA A 102 -4.43 0.33 -5.94
CA ALA A 102 -4.05 1.73 -5.82
C ALA A 102 -2.74 2.05 -6.54
N VAL A 103 -1.73 1.17 -6.44
CA VAL A 103 -0.47 1.31 -7.17
C VAL A 103 -0.68 1.18 -8.68
N ALA A 104 -1.44 0.20 -9.17
CA ALA A 104 -1.70 0.05 -10.60
C ALA A 104 -2.42 1.28 -11.19
N VAL A 105 -3.41 1.81 -10.47
CA VAL A 105 -4.11 3.03 -10.85
C VAL A 105 -3.17 4.23 -10.84
N ALA A 106 -2.37 4.40 -9.79
CA ALA A 106 -1.38 5.48 -9.71
C ALA A 106 -0.34 5.40 -10.84
N LEU A 107 0.17 4.21 -11.15
CA LEU A 107 1.10 3.98 -12.25
C LEU A 107 0.49 4.34 -13.60
N HIS A 108 -0.74 3.90 -13.87
CA HIS A 108 -1.44 4.23 -15.10
C HIS A 108 -1.56 5.75 -15.29
N TYR A 109 -1.90 6.49 -14.22
CA TYR A 109 -2.00 7.95 -14.29
C TYR A 109 -0.65 8.65 -14.42
N ILE A 110 0.35 8.25 -13.65
CA ILE A 110 1.69 8.85 -13.72
C ILE A 110 2.31 8.65 -15.10
N VAL A 111 2.14 7.46 -15.68
CA VAL A 111 2.61 7.15 -17.04
C VAL A 111 1.84 7.98 -18.07
N HIS A 112 0.52 8.09 -17.98
CA HIS A 112 -0.27 8.91 -18.90
C HIS A 112 0.09 10.40 -18.84
N ASP A 113 0.28 10.95 -17.64
CA ASP A 113 0.62 12.37 -17.45
C ASP A 113 2.04 12.67 -17.96
N SER A 114 3.02 11.80 -17.69
CA SER A 114 4.40 11.94 -18.20
C SER A 114 4.49 11.93 -19.73
N TYR A 115 3.66 11.16 -20.45
CA TYR A 115 3.57 11.25 -21.91
C TYR A 115 3.08 12.61 -22.40
N LEU A 116 2.14 13.26 -21.69
CA LEU A 116 1.65 14.59 -22.06
C LEU A 116 2.70 15.68 -21.80
N TYR A 117 3.42 15.59 -20.69
CA TYR A 117 4.50 16.53 -20.36
C TYR A 117 5.68 16.49 -21.36
N HIS A 118 6.04 15.31 -21.87
CA HIS A 118 7.12 15.17 -22.86
C HIS A 118 6.76 15.56 -24.30
N ILE A 119 5.47 15.70 -24.64
CA ILE A 119 5.01 16.11 -25.97
C ILE A 119 4.78 17.64 -26.05
N LEU A 120 4.53 18.29 -24.91
CA LEU A 120 4.21 19.72 -24.82
C LEU A 120 5.40 20.63 -24.48
N VAL A 121 6.59 20.07 -24.27
CA VAL A 121 7.88 20.76 -24.04
C VAL A 121 8.84 20.43 -25.17
#